data_AF-A0A8X6G3L5-F1
#
_entry.id   AF-A0A8X6G3L5-F1
#
_cell.length_a   1.000
_cell.length_b   1.000
_cell.length_c   1.000
_cell.angle_alpha   90.00
_cell.angle_beta   90.00
_cell.angle_gamma   90.00
#
_symmetry.space_group_name_H-M   'P 1'
#
loop_
_entity.id
_entity.type
_entity.pdbx_description
1 polymer ?
#
loop_
_entity_poly.entity_id
_entity_poly.type
_entity_poly.pdbx_seq_one_letter_code
_entity_poly.pdbx_strand_id
1 'polypeptide(L)'
;MGSNKKWMPRKQGTPIDACSGLLKSKTLERVFIVSLRQTECFYLRLLLVNVTGPLSFQDIRKVNGQQYPTYKDACLALGLLEDDNQ
;
A
#
# COMPACT_ATOMS: atom_id res chain seq x y z
N MET A 1 -46.18 13.88 -9.67
CA MET A 1 -45.12 14.10 -10.67
C MET A 1 -43.85 13.40 -10.18
N GLY A 2 -43.50 12.25 -10.78
CA GLY A 2 -42.34 11.46 -10.34
C GLY A 2 -41.08 11.93 -11.07
N SER A 3 -40.06 12.34 -10.31
CA SER A 3 -38.77 12.79 -10.87
C SER A 3 -38.07 11.67 -11.64
N ASN A 4 -37.75 11.93 -12.91
CA ASN A 4 -37.04 11.01 -13.79
C ASN A 4 -35.54 11.01 -13.42
N LYS A 5 -35.04 9.93 -12.79
CA LYS A 5 -33.63 9.81 -12.43
C LYS A 5 -32.84 9.31 -13.65
N LYS A 6 -32.17 10.22 -14.35
CA LYS A 6 -31.25 9.88 -15.44
C LYS A 6 -29.96 9.30 -14.87
N TRP A 7 -29.67 8.04 -15.16
CA TRP A 7 -28.43 7.40 -14.75
C TRP A 7 -27.22 8.12 -15.37
N MET A 8 -26.20 8.37 -14.56
CA MET A 8 -24.94 8.99 -15.01
C MET A 8 -23.81 8.00 -14.77
N PRO A 9 -22.95 7.73 -15.76
CA PRO A 9 -21.75 6.91 -15.55
C PRO A 9 -20.88 7.48 -14.42
N ARG A 10 -20.20 6.58 -13.72
CA ARG A 10 -19.23 6.96 -12.68
C ARG A 10 -18.13 7.82 -13.31
N LYS A 11 -17.81 8.96 -12.70
CA LYS A 11 -16.68 9.81 -13.12
C LYS A 11 -15.39 8.99 -13.01
N GLN A 12 -14.79 8.62 -14.14
CA GLN A 12 -13.48 7.98 -14.17
C GLN A 12 -12.37 9.05 -14.22
N GLY A 13 -11.16 8.69 -13.78
CA GLY A 13 -10.01 9.61 -13.70
C GLY A 13 -9.59 10.23 -15.05
N THR A 14 -8.62 11.14 -15.00
CA THR A 14 -8.09 11.79 -16.22
C THR A 14 -7.06 10.89 -16.90
N PRO A 15 -7.09 10.73 -18.24
CA PRO A 15 -6.09 9.93 -18.94
C PRO A 15 -4.69 10.50 -18.71
N ILE A 16 -3.71 9.61 -18.57
CA ILE A 16 -2.30 9.96 -18.44
C ILE A 16 -1.65 9.78 -19.82
N ASP A 17 -1.15 10.85 -20.40
CA ASP A 17 -0.58 10.85 -21.75
C ASP A 17 0.66 9.94 -21.90
N ALA A 18 1.31 9.57 -20.80
CA ALA A 18 2.49 8.69 -20.78
C ALA A 18 2.16 7.20 -21.02
N CYS A 19 0.92 6.75 -20.81
CA CYS A 19 0.50 5.36 -21.02
C CYS A 19 -0.98 5.28 -21.40
N SER A 20 -1.27 4.88 -22.65
CA SER A 20 -2.64 4.64 -23.12
C SER A 20 -3.37 3.63 -22.25
N GLY A 21 -4.49 4.05 -21.66
CA GLY A 21 -5.37 3.19 -20.83
C GLY A 21 -5.24 3.40 -19.32
N LEU A 22 -4.28 4.20 -18.84
CA LEU A 22 -4.15 4.51 -17.42
C LEU A 22 -4.83 5.84 -17.07
N LEU A 23 -5.73 5.80 -16.09
CA LEU A 23 -6.45 6.99 -15.60
C LEU A 23 -5.88 7.45 -14.24
N LYS A 24 -5.55 8.73 -14.13
CA LYS A 24 -5.18 9.41 -12.89
C LYS A 24 -6.43 9.74 -12.08
N SER A 25 -6.61 9.08 -10.94
CA SER A 25 -7.63 9.41 -9.95
C SER A 25 -6.99 10.15 -8.77
N LYS A 26 -7.66 11.17 -8.22
CA LYS A 26 -7.22 11.89 -7.00
C LYS A 26 -7.52 11.10 -5.72
N THR A 27 -8.29 10.01 -5.83
CA THR A 27 -8.79 9.24 -4.71
C THR A 27 -8.21 7.82 -4.80
N LEU A 28 -7.66 7.31 -3.70
CA LEU A 28 -7.26 5.91 -3.61
C LEU A 28 -8.53 5.05 -3.59
N GLU A 29 -8.93 4.53 -4.74
CA GLU A 29 -10.29 3.98 -4.91
C GLU A 29 -10.54 2.68 -4.14
N ARG A 30 -9.51 1.88 -3.85
CA ARG A 30 -9.63 0.71 -2.97
C ARG A 30 -8.26 0.34 -2.40
N VAL A 31 -8.12 0.59 -1.11
CA VAL A 31 -7.10 -0.04 -0.30
C VAL A 31 -7.69 -1.34 0.24
N PHE A 32 -7.07 -2.48 -0.02
CA PHE A 32 -7.48 -3.73 0.61
C PHE A 32 -7.36 -3.59 2.13
N ILE A 33 -8.49 -3.79 2.83
CA ILE A 33 -8.50 -3.95 4.28
C ILE A 33 -7.92 -5.35 4.52
N VAL A 34 -6.63 -5.40 4.83
CA VAL A 34 -5.97 -6.63 5.26
C VAL A 34 -6.61 -7.03 6.59
N SER A 35 -7.11 -8.27 6.68
CA SER A 35 -7.62 -8.80 7.95
C SER A 35 -6.51 -8.75 9.01
N LEU A 36 -6.83 -8.32 10.23
CA LEU A 36 -5.89 -8.34 11.36
C LEU A 36 -5.31 -9.73 11.64
N ARG A 37 -5.92 -10.81 11.14
CA ARG A 37 -5.37 -12.17 11.20
C ARG A 37 -4.13 -12.38 10.32
N GLN A 38 -3.83 -11.45 9.41
CA GLN A 38 -2.67 -11.48 8.54
C GLN A 38 -1.68 -10.38 8.96
N THR A 39 -1.17 -10.47 10.18
CA THR A 39 -0.21 -9.51 10.76
C THR A 39 1.03 -9.35 9.87
N GLU A 40 1.50 -10.43 9.24
CA GLU A 40 2.60 -10.39 8.26
C GLU A 40 2.30 -9.49 7.04
N CYS A 41 1.07 -9.53 6.51
CA CYS A 41 0.66 -8.68 5.39
C CYS A 41 0.59 -7.20 5.79
N PHE A 42 0.25 -6.91 7.05
CA PHE A 42 0.29 -5.54 7.57
C PHE A 42 1.72 -4.99 7.58
N TYR A 43 2.69 -5.74 8.12
CA TYR A 43 4.09 -5.31 8.14
C TYR A 43 4.69 -5.25 6.73
N LEU A 44 4.41 -6.23 5.87
CA LEU A 44 4.84 -6.19 4.47
C LEU A 44 4.34 -4.92 3.76
N ARG A 45 3.07 -4.56 3.98
CA ARG A 45 2.49 -3.35 3.40
C ARG A 45 3.13 -2.09 3.97
N LEU A 46 3.42 -2.07 5.27
CA LEU A 46 4.13 -0.95 5.91
C LEU A 46 5.52 -0.76 5.31
N LEU A 47 6.25 -1.85 5.06
CA LEU A 47 7.54 -1.80 4.35
C LEU A 47 7.39 -1.33 2.91
N LEU A 48 6.41 -1.84 2.14
CA LEU A 48 6.21 -1.41 0.75
C LEU A 48 5.89 0.07 0.60
N VAL A 49 5.29 0.70 1.62
CA VAL A 49 5.00 2.14 1.63
C VAL A 49 6.25 2.96 1.95
N ASN A 50 7.17 2.45 2.77
CA ASN A 50 8.33 3.20 3.26
C ASN A 50 9.65 2.87 2.52
N VAL A 51 9.77 1.68 1.94
CA VAL A 51 10.98 1.17 1.28
C VAL A 51 10.82 1.30 -0.23
N THR A 52 11.68 2.12 -0.85
CA THR A 52 11.67 2.36 -2.30
C THR A 52 12.63 1.42 -3.03
N GLY A 53 12.16 0.80 -4.12
CA GLY A 53 12.99 -0.02 -5.01
C GLY A 53 13.42 -1.42 -4.53
N PRO A 54 12.71 -2.13 -3.61
CA PRO A 54 13.05 -3.51 -3.32
C PRO A 54 12.83 -4.40 -4.56
N LEU A 55 13.82 -5.23 -4.89
CA LEU A 55 13.77 -6.16 -6.03
C LEU A 55 13.26 -7.56 -5.64
N SER A 56 13.23 -7.86 -4.33
CA SER A 56 12.77 -9.14 -3.79
C SER A 56 12.20 -9.01 -2.36
N PHE A 57 11.53 -10.06 -1.89
CA PHE A 57 11.07 -10.16 -0.49
C PHE A 57 12.21 -10.29 0.54
N GLN A 58 13.42 -10.63 0.10
CA GLN A 58 14.60 -10.59 0.96
C GLN A 58 15.12 -9.15 1.05
N ASP A 59 15.16 -8.43 -0.08
CA ASP A 59 15.60 -7.05 -0.13
C ASP A 59 14.69 -6.12 0.66
N ILE A 60 13.37 -6.33 0.63
CA ILE A 60 12.43 -5.51 1.40
C ILE A 60 12.60 -5.65 2.93
N ARG A 61 13.20 -6.75 3.38
CA ARG A 61 13.54 -6.99 4.79
C ARG A 61 14.97 -6.57 5.12
N LYS A 62 15.68 -5.93 4.19
CA LYS A 62 17.05 -5.48 4.39
C LYS A 62 17.05 -4.02 4.85
N VAL A 63 17.50 -3.79 6.07
CA VAL A 63 17.62 -2.46 6.68
C VAL A 63 19.08 -2.22 7.02
N ASN A 64 19.65 -1.11 6.54
CA ASN A 64 21.07 -0.76 6.75
C ASN A 64 22.06 -1.88 6.41
N GLY A 65 21.77 -2.70 5.39
CA GLY A 65 22.63 -3.81 4.99
C GLY A 65 22.36 -5.14 5.70
N GLN A 66 21.61 -5.14 6.80
CA GLN A 66 21.25 -6.34 7.56
C GLN A 66 19.90 -6.88 7.11
N GLN A 67 19.81 -8.19 6.85
CA GLN A 67 18.55 -8.85 6.53
C GLN A 67 17.86 -9.35 7.80
N TYR A 68 16.56 -9.07 7.93
CA TYR A 68 15.76 -9.43 9.09
C TYR A 68 14.88 -10.67 8.82
N PRO A 69 14.62 -11.51 9.86
CA PRO A 69 13.92 -12.78 9.67
C PRO A 69 12.41 -12.60 9.45
N THR A 70 11.79 -11.57 10.01
CA THR A 70 10.36 -11.26 9.78
C THR A 70 10.18 -9.85 9.21
N TYR A 71 9.01 -9.57 8.63
CA TYR A 71 8.67 -8.20 8.22
C TYR A 71 8.49 -7.28 9.44
N LYS A 72 8.04 -7.81 10.58
CA LYS A 72 7.93 -7.06 11.84
C LYS A 72 9.30 -6.54 12.30
N ASP A 73 10.31 -7.40 12.30
CA ASP A 73 11.66 -7.02 12.76
C ASP A 73 12.29 -5.97 11.85
N ALA A 74 12.05 -6.07 10.53
CA ALA A 74 12.47 -5.05 9.57
C ALA A 74 11.77 -3.70 9.85
N CYS A 75 10.46 -3.72 10.16
CA CYS A 75 9.72 -2.52 10.54
C CYS A 75 10.24 -1.91 11.85
N LEU A 76 10.56 -2.72 12.87
CA LEU A 76 11.17 -2.28 14.13
C LEU A 76 12.54 -1.63 13.87
N ALA A 77 13.38 -2.27 13.06
CA ALA A 77 14.71 -1.75 12.71
C ALA A 77 14.65 -0.43 11.92
N LEU A 78 13.58 -0.21 11.15
CA LEU A 78 13.31 1.06 10.47
C LEU A 78 12.66 2.11 11.38
N GLY A 79 12.29 1.77 12.62
CA GLY A 79 11.58 2.67 13.53
C GLY A 79 10.13 2.96 13.12
N LEU A 80 9.50 2.06 12.37
CA LEU A 80 8.10 2.19 11.91
C LEU A 80 7.09 1.67 12.94
N LEU A 81 7.56 0.98 13.98
CA LEU A 81 6.78 0.43 15.07
C LEU A 81 7.35 0.93 16.38
N GLU A 82 6.48 1.22 17.34
CA GLU A 82 6.88 1.41 18.73
C GLU A 82 7.27 0.04 19.30
N ASP A 83 8.36 0.00 20.07
CA ASP A 83 8.73 -1.20 20.80
C ASP A 83 7.76 -1.36 21.97
N ASP A 84 7.05 -2.49 22.03
CA ASP A 84 6.12 -2.80 23.13
C ASP A 84 6.84 -3.02 24.47
N ASN A 85 8.19 -3.00 24.50
CA ASN A 85 9.01 -3.21 25.69
C ASN A 85 9.32 -1.92 26.47
N GLN A 86 8.29 -1.20 26.93
CA GLN A 86 8.45 -0.15 27.93
C GLN A 86 8.23 -0.66 29.36
#